data_AF-A0A2R3WJD5-F1
#
_entry.id   AF-A0A2R3WJD5-F1
#
_cell.length_a   1.000
_cell.length_b   1.000
_cell.length_c   1.000
_cell.angle_alpha   90.00
_cell.angle_beta   90.00
_cell.angle_gamma   90.00
#
_symmetry.space_group_name_H-M   'P 1'
#
loop_
_entity.id
_entity.type
_entity.pdbx_description
1 polymer ?
#
loop_
_entity_poly.entity_id
_entity_poly.type
_entity_poly.pdbx_seq_one_letter_code
_entity_poly.pdbx_strand_id
1 'polypeptide(L)'
;VDKLNALAGTTYDGKTIEEILCAVANDTTKKVLFNQAAQHFNHTFYFRCITPNGKPMPKSLESTIAAQFGSVEQFKDTFALAGTNNFGSGWTWLC
;
A
#
# COMPACT_ATOMS: atom_id res chain seq x y z
N VAL A 1 3.27 -14.58 -1.52
CA VAL A 1 2.49 -15.00 -2.71
C VAL A 1 2.01 -16.43 -2.54
N ASP A 2 2.88 -17.39 -2.26
CA ASP A 2 2.51 -18.81 -2.16
C ASP A 2 1.39 -19.11 -1.14
N LYS A 3 1.48 -18.53 0.06
CA LYS A 3 0.44 -18.69 1.09
C LYS A 3 -0.89 -18.04 0.69
N LEU A 4 -0.86 -16.95 -0.06
CA LEU A 4 -2.07 -16.34 -0.63
C LEU A 4 -2.72 -17.31 -1.62
N ASN A 5 -1.94 -17.83 -2.57
CA ASN A 5 -2.44 -18.75 -3.60
C ASN A 5 -3.02 -20.03 -2.96
N ALA A 6 -2.34 -20.59 -1.95
CA ALA A 6 -2.83 -21.77 -1.23
C ALA A 6 -4.16 -21.52 -0.49
N LEU A 7 -4.35 -20.33 0.09
CA LEU A 7 -5.57 -19.98 0.81
C LEU A 7 -6.73 -19.57 -0.11
N ALA A 8 -6.43 -18.96 -1.26
CA ALA A 8 -7.42 -18.59 -2.25
C ALA A 8 -8.01 -19.84 -2.96
N GLY A 9 -7.16 -20.86 -3.17
CA GLY A 9 -7.52 -22.02 -3.97
C GLY A 9 -7.98 -21.58 -5.35
N THR A 10 -9.03 -22.22 -5.87
CA THR A 10 -9.64 -21.85 -7.15
C THR A 10 -10.81 -20.87 -7.03
N THR A 11 -11.21 -20.52 -5.79
CA THR A 11 -12.39 -19.69 -5.51
C THR A 11 -12.29 -18.30 -6.13
N TYR A 12 -11.06 -17.78 -6.23
CA TYR A 12 -10.76 -16.43 -6.70
C TYR A 12 -9.95 -16.43 -8.00
N ASP A 13 -9.96 -17.54 -8.75
CA ASP A 13 -9.25 -17.60 -10.03
C ASP A 13 -9.77 -16.53 -10.99
N GLY A 14 -8.83 -15.82 -11.63
CA GLY A 14 -9.13 -14.73 -12.55
C GLY A 14 -9.55 -13.41 -11.88
N LYS A 15 -9.63 -13.35 -10.55
CA LYS A 15 -9.89 -12.11 -9.81
C LYS A 15 -8.63 -11.30 -9.62
N THR A 16 -8.75 -9.97 -9.64
CA THR A 16 -7.66 -9.09 -9.24
C THR A 16 -7.46 -9.12 -7.74
N ILE A 17 -6.29 -8.69 -7.28
CA ILE A 17 -6.00 -8.66 -5.84
C ILE A 17 -6.92 -7.70 -5.08
N GLU A 18 -7.34 -6.60 -5.72
CA GLU A 18 -8.29 -5.63 -5.18
C GLU A 18 -9.69 -6.23 -5.03
N GLU A 19 -10.15 -7.01 -6.02
CA GLU A 19 -11.43 -7.72 -5.93
C GLU A 19 -11.44 -8.72 -4.75
N ILE A 20 -10.34 -9.47 -4.57
CA ILE A 20 -10.18 -10.40 -3.45
C ILE A 20 -10.21 -9.64 -2.12
N LEU A 21 -9.48 -8.52 -2.02
CA LEU A 21 -9.45 -7.70 -0.81
C LEU A 21 -10.83 -7.17 -0.43
N CYS A 22 -11.56 -6.57 -1.38
CA CYS A 22 -12.91 -6.07 -1.14
C CYS A 22 -13.88 -7.19 -0.76
N ALA A 23 -13.75 -8.37 -1.37
CA ALA A 23 -14.62 -9.51 -1.07
C ALA A 23 -14.43 -10.07 0.34
N VAL A 24 -13.22 -9.96 0.92
CA VAL A 24 -12.89 -10.60 2.21
C VAL A 24 -12.63 -9.61 3.35
N ALA A 25 -12.65 -8.30 3.10
CA ALA A 25 -12.27 -7.25 4.05
C ALA A 25 -12.98 -7.32 5.41
N ASN A 26 -14.28 -7.64 5.40
CA ASN A 26 -15.11 -7.67 6.61
C ASN A 26 -15.48 -9.09 7.05
N ASP A 27 -14.92 -10.12 6.38
CA ASP A 27 -15.19 -11.51 6.71
C ASP A 27 -14.22 -12.01 7.80
N THR A 28 -14.72 -12.11 9.02
CA THR A 28 -13.93 -12.54 10.18
C THR A 28 -13.43 -13.99 10.08
N THR A 29 -14.05 -14.82 9.23
CA THR A 29 -13.61 -16.20 8.97
C THR A 29 -12.45 -16.26 7.98
N LYS A 30 -12.26 -15.22 7.17
CA LYS A 30 -11.22 -15.12 6.13
C LYS A 30 -10.07 -14.17 6.48
N LYS A 31 -9.90 -13.83 7.77
CA LYS A 31 -8.82 -12.93 8.24
C LYS A 31 -7.43 -13.29 7.73
N VAL A 32 -7.08 -14.59 7.71
CA VAL A 32 -5.76 -15.02 7.23
C VAL A 32 -5.61 -14.75 5.74
N LEU A 33 -6.64 -15.05 4.94
CA LEU A 33 -6.66 -14.75 3.50
C LEU A 33 -6.57 -13.24 3.25
N PHE A 34 -7.37 -12.44 3.97
CA PHE A 34 -7.31 -10.98 3.91
C PHE A 34 -5.89 -10.47 4.19
N ASN A 35 -5.26 -10.92 5.29
CA ASN A 35 -3.92 -10.50 5.65
C ASN A 35 -2.89 -10.86 4.57
N GLN A 36 -2.98 -12.05 3.95
CA GLN A 36 -2.06 -12.41 2.87
C GLN A 36 -2.31 -11.62 1.59
N ALA A 37 -3.57 -11.38 1.23
CA ALA A 37 -3.95 -10.59 0.08
C ALA A 37 -3.50 -9.12 0.23
N ALA A 38 -3.73 -8.55 1.42
CA ALA A 38 -3.40 -7.16 1.73
C ALA A 38 -1.89 -6.97 1.71
N GLN A 39 -1.13 -7.88 2.33
CA GLN A 39 0.33 -7.82 2.26
C GLN A 39 0.85 -7.99 0.83
N HIS A 40 0.25 -8.87 0.01
CA HIS A 40 0.66 -8.97 -1.39
C HIS A 40 0.43 -7.66 -2.15
N PHE A 41 -0.74 -7.04 -2.00
CA PHE A 41 -1.05 -5.73 -2.58
C PHE A 41 -0.06 -4.66 -2.09
N ASN A 42 0.13 -4.53 -0.78
CA ASN A 42 0.96 -3.50 -0.17
C ASN A 42 2.42 -3.58 -0.63
N HIS A 43 3.01 -4.78 -0.64
CA HIS A 43 4.39 -4.96 -1.12
C HIS A 43 4.50 -4.69 -2.63
N THR A 44 3.53 -5.15 -3.41
CA THR A 44 3.52 -4.89 -4.87
C THR A 44 3.46 -3.39 -5.16
N PHE A 45 2.63 -2.65 -4.43
CA PHE A 45 2.55 -1.20 -4.52
C PHE A 45 3.87 -0.55 -4.10
N TYR A 46 4.41 -0.90 -2.93
CA TYR A 46 5.67 -0.36 -2.42
C TYR A 46 6.83 -0.55 -3.39
N PHE A 47 7.01 -1.74 -3.97
CA PHE A 47 8.08 -1.99 -4.92
C PHE A 47 7.90 -1.22 -6.24
N ARG A 48 6.68 -0.86 -6.61
CA ARG A 48 6.41 0.03 -7.76
C ARG A 48 6.70 1.51 -7.46
N CYS A 49 6.77 1.91 -6.19
CA CYS A 49 7.12 3.27 -5.79
C CYS A 49 8.63 3.56 -5.83
N ILE A 50 9.47 2.52 -5.88
CA ILE A 50 10.94 2.66 -5.84
C ILE A 50 11.59 2.28 -7.17
N THR A 51 12.70 2.93 -7.50
CA THR A 51 13.50 2.63 -8.68
C THR A 51 14.95 3.10 -8.44
N PRO A 52 15.97 2.47 -9.06
CA PRO A 52 17.34 2.94 -8.93
C PRO A 52 17.46 4.44 -9.27
N ASN A 53 18.13 5.21 -8.42
CA ASN A 53 18.35 6.66 -8.57
C ASN A 53 17.09 7.56 -8.51
N GLY A 54 15.90 6.98 -8.33
CA GLY A 54 14.63 7.72 -8.29
C GLY A 54 14.23 8.33 -9.64
N LYS A 55 13.10 9.05 -9.63
CA LYS A 55 12.62 9.85 -10.77
C LYS A 55 12.27 11.25 -10.30
N PRO A 56 12.44 12.29 -11.15
CA PRO A 56 12.02 13.64 -10.81
C PRO A 56 10.51 13.67 -10.56
N MET A 57 10.09 14.46 -9.58
CA MET A 57 8.67 14.65 -9.26
C MET A 57 7.98 15.43 -10.39
N PRO A 58 6.82 14.98 -10.90
CA PRO A 58 6.03 15.78 -11.83
C PRO A 58 5.55 17.08 -11.19
N LYS A 59 5.55 18.20 -11.93
CA LYS A 59 5.14 19.52 -11.41
C LYS A 59 3.71 19.55 -10.86
N SER A 60 2.80 18.77 -11.45
CA SER A 60 1.42 18.66 -10.96
C SER A 60 1.39 18.05 -9.56
N LEU A 61 2.15 16.97 -9.32
CA LEU A 61 2.25 16.33 -8.02
C LEU A 61 2.94 17.24 -6.99
N GLU A 62 4.03 17.91 -7.38
CA GLU A 62 4.70 18.90 -6.53
C GLU A 62 3.74 20.00 -6.06
N SER A 63 2.93 20.53 -7.00
CA SER A 63 1.96 21.58 -6.71
C SER A 63 0.85 21.08 -5.77
N THR A 64 0.33 19.88 -5.99
CA THR A 64 -0.68 19.27 -5.10
C THR A 64 -0.12 19.03 -3.70
N ILE A 65 1.11 18.53 -3.59
CA ILE A 65 1.77 18.33 -2.29
C ILE A 65 1.99 19.67 -1.59
N ALA A 66 2.52 20.68 -2.27
CA ALA A 66 2.75 21.99 -1.68
C ALA A 66 1.44 22.66 -1.24
N ALA A 67 0.36 22.52 -2.01
CA ALA A 67 -0.95 23.05 -1.63
C ALA A 67 -1.52 22.38 -0.36
N GLN A 68 -1.30 21.06 -0.18
CA GLN A 68 -1.85 20.31 0.94
C GLN A 68 -0.97 20.37 2.20
N PHE A 69 0.35 20.37 2.03
CA PHE A 69 1.32 20.21 3.12
C PHE A 69 2.21 21.45 3.33
N GLY A 70 2.01 22.52 2.55
CA GLY A 70 2.80 23.75 2.56
C GLY A 70 4.05 23.67 1.67
N SER A 71 4.81 22.59 1.75
CA SER A 71 5.94 22.30 0.85
C SER A 71 6.22 20.81 0.72
N VAL A 72 7.00 20.42 -0.29
CA VAL A 72 7.48 19.02 -0.44
C VAL A 72 8.37 18.60 0.73
N GLU A 73 9.15 19.52 1.29
CA GLU A 73 10.00 19.26 2.46
C GLU A 73 9.15 18.99 3.70
N GLN A 74 8.15 19.82 3.97
CA GLN A 74 7.21 19.64 5.07
C GLN A 74 6.42 18.33 4.95
N PHE A 75 6.04 17.96 3.73
CA PHE A 75 5.44 16.65 3.45
C PHE A 75 6.40 15.51 3.84
N LYS A 76 7.67 15.55 3.43
CA LYS A 76 8.64 14.50 3.74
C LYS A 76 8.83 14.35 5.24
N ASP A 77 8.94 15.45 5.99
CA ASP A 77 9.07 15.42 7.44
C ASP A 77 7.83 14.82 8.10
N THR A 78 6.65 15.26 7.68
CA THR A 78 5.37 14.74 8.19
C THR A 78 5.20 13.25 7.91
N PHE A 79 5.53 12.82 6.69
CA PHE A 79 5.43 11.42 6.27
C PHE A 79 6.44 10.54 7.01
N ALA A 80 7.67 11.01 7.19
CA ALA A 80 8.71 10.31 7.95
C ALA A 80 8.35 10.18 9.43
N LEU A 81 7.79 11.24 10.03
CA LEU A 81 7.30 11.20 11.41
C LEU A 81 6.14 10.21 11.56
N ALA A 82 5.19 10.18 10.62
CA ALA A 82 4.10 9.21 10.60
C ALA A 82 4.62 7.77 10.51
N GLY A 83 5.62 7.51 9.66
CA GLY A 83 6.31 6.21 9.59
C GLY A 83 7.02 5.84 10.89
N THR A 84 7.71 6.79 11.52
CA THR A 84 8.43 6.58 12.79
C THR A 84 7.47 6.26 13.94
N ASN A 85 6.32 6.92 13.97
CA ASN A 85 5.30 6.72 15.00
C ASN A 85 4.35 5.54 14.71
N ASN A 86 4.50 4.86 13.58
CA ASN A 86 3.73 3.67 13.23
C ASN A 86 4.29 2.45 13.98
N PHE A 87 3.90 2.31 15.24
CA PHE A 87 4.49 1.32 16.14
C PHE A 87 4.18 -0.12 15.71
N GLY A 88 5.23 -0.92 15.53
CA GLY A 88 5.13 -2.31 15.12
C GLY A 88 5.24 -2.48 13.60
N SER A 89 4.60 -3.53 13.07
CA SER A 89 4.56 -3.77 11.62
C SER A 89 3.39 -3.03 10.99
N GLY A 90 3.66 -2.17 10.01
CA GLY A 90 2.63 -1.34 9.40
C GLY A 90 3.05 -0.71 8.08
N TRP A 91 2.15 0.10 7.54
CA TRP A 91 2.33 0.86 6.31
C TRP A 91 1.90 2.31 6.51
N THR A 92 2.66 3.25 5.96
CA THR A 92 2.31 4.67 5.91
C THR A 92 2.05 5.05 4.45
N TRP A 93 0.93 5.73 4.19
CA TRP A 93 0.42 5.97 2.83
C TRP A 93 0.21 7.45 2.57
N LEU A 94 0.46 7.87 1.32
CA LEU A 94 -0.05 9.11 0.73
C LEU A 94 -1.15 8.68 -0.23
N CYS A 95 -2.39 9.10 0.03
CA CYS A 95 -3.59 8.71 -0.72
C CYS A 95 -4.27 9.94 -1.31
#